data_AF-A0A2K6PY52-F1
#
_entry.id   AF-A0A2K6PY52-F1
#
_cell.length_a   1.000
_cell.length_b   1.000
_cell.length_c   1.000
_cell.angle_alpha   90.00
_cell.angle_beta   90.00
_cell.angle_gamma   90.00
#
_symmetry.space_group_name_H-M   'P 1'
#
loop_
_entity.id
_entity.type
_entity.pdbx_description
1 polymer ?
#
loop_
_entity_poly.entity_id
_entity_poly.type
_entity_poly.pdbx_seq_one_letter_code
_entity_poly.pdbx_strand_id
1 'polypeptide(L)'
;MANCEHTFIAIKPDGVQWGLVGEIIKRFEQKRFHLVGLKFMQASEDLLKEHYIDLKDRPFFVGLVKYMHSGPVAAMVWEGLNVVKTAGCLWGSGNGMYEHWRCVSS
;
A
#
# COMPACT_ATOMS: atom_id res chain seq x y z
N MET A 1 -7.83 8.47 25.88
CA MET A 1 -8.39 7.83 24.67
C MET A 1 -7.20 7.36 23.85
N ALA A 2 -7.10 6.08 23.53
CA ALA A 2 -6.00 5.63 22.68
C ALA A 2 -6.15 6.30 21.31
N ASN A 3 -5.11 6.97 20.82
CA ASN A 3 -5.08 7.46 19.45
C ASN A 3 -5.15 6.24 18.52
N CYS A 4 -6.32 5.94 17.98
CA CYS A 4 -6.45 5.02 16.86
C CYS A 4 -5.87 5.73 15.64
N GLU A 5 -4.70 5.29 15.20
CA GLU A 5 -4.08 5.76 13.97
C GLU A 5 -4.67 5.01 12.78
N HIS A 6 -4.72 5.67 11.63
CA HIS A 6 -5.00 5.04 10.34
C HIS A 6 -3.75 5.02 9.49
N THR A 7 -3.57 3.97 8.71
CA THR A 7 -2.55 3.92 7.67
C THR A 7 -3.14 3.41 6.37
N PHE A 8 -2.69 3.99 5.27
CA PHE A 8 -3.04 3.54 3.93
C PHE A 8 -1.97 2.61 3.39
N ILE A 9 -2.41 1.49 2.84
CA ILE A 9 -1.56 0.46 2.26
C ILE A 9 -2.07 0.16 0.86
N ALA A 10 -1.20 0.33 -0.14
CA ALA A 10 -1.47 -0.07 -1.51
C ALA A 10 -0.62 -1.28 -1.89
N ILE A 11 -1.27 -2.37 -2.29
CA ILE A 11 -0.62 -3.51 -2.93
C ILE A 11 -0.53 -3.22 -4.42
N LYS A 12 0.70 -3.20 -4.92
CA LYS A 12 1.04 -2.93 -6.31
C LYS A 12 0.52 -4.04 -7.24
N PRO A 13 0.48 -3.78 -8.57
CA PRO A 13 -0.07 -4.75 -9.53
C PRO A 13 0.61 -6.12 -9.52
N ASP A 14 1.92 -6.18 -9.28
CA ASP A 14 2.70 -7.42 -9.14
C ASP A 14 2.28 -8.23 -7.91
N GLY A 15 2.12 -7.60 -6.75
CA GLY A 15 1.66 -8.26 -5.53
C GLY A 15 0.24 -8.80 -5.66
N VAL A 16 -0.60 -8.12 -6.43
CA VAL A 16 -1.93 -8.62 -6.80
C VAL A 16 -1.83 -9.83 -7.73
N GLN A 17 -1.02 -9.74 -8.79
CA GLN A 17 -0.80 -10.84 -9.74
C GLN A 17 -0.23 -12.10 -9.09
N TRP A 18 0.61 -11.95 -8.06
CA TRP A 18 1.20 -13.06 -7.32
C TRP A 18 0.31 -13.59 -6.19
N GLY A 19 -0.90 -13.06 -6.03
CA GLY A 19 -1.86 -13.52 -5.02
C GLY A 19 -1.47 -13.17 -3.59
N LEU A 20 -0.63 -12.15 -3.37
CA LEU A 20 -0.14 -11.76 -2.04
C LEU A 20 -1.17 -10.99 -1.20
N VAL A 21 -2.32 -10.61 -1.78
CA VAL A 21 -3.35 -9.80 -1.10
C VAL A 21 -3.84 -10.48 0.19
N GLY A 22 -4.20 -11.76 0.11
CA GLY A 22 -4.68 -12.50 1.29
C GLY A 22 -3.62 -12.68 2.37
N GLU A 23 -2.37 -12.94 1.96
CA GLU A 23 -1.24 -13.08 2.90
C GLU A 23 -0.93 -11.76 3.62
N ILE A 24 -0.99 -10.63 2.92
CA ILE A 24 -0.82 -9.31 3.53
C ILE A 24 -1.95 -9.03 4.51
N ILE A 25 -3.22 -9.21 4.12
CA ILE A 25 -4.37 -9.02 5.01
C ILE A 25 -4.21 -9.85 6.29
N LYS A 26 -3.90 -11.13 6.14
CA LYS A 26 -3.69 -12.06 7.26
C LYS A 26 -2.64 -11.55 8.25
N ARG A 27 -1.53 -10.99 7.77
CA ARG A 27 -0.46 -10.45 8.64
C ARG A 27 -0.93 -9.25 9.47
N PHE A 28 -1.72 -8.36 8.87
CA PHE A 28 -2.27 -7.22 9.59
C PHE A 28 -3.35 -7.64 10.60
N GLU A 29 -4.21 -8.58 10.24
CA GLU A 29 -5.21 -9.16 11.16
C GLU A 29 -4.56 -9.90 12.34
N GLN A 30 -3.48 -10.64 12.10
CA GLN A 30 -2.69 -11.30 13.16
C GLN A 30 -2.09 -10.30 14.17
N LYS A 31 -1.79 -9.08 13.73
CA LYS A 31 -1.34 -7.97 14.58
C LYS A 31 -2.50 -7.24 15.29
N ARG A 32 -3.74 -7.71 15.13
CA ARG A 32 -4.97 -7.13 15.68
C ARG A 32 -5.29 -5.74 15.14
N PHE A 33 -4.83 -5.42 13.93
CA PHE A 33 -5.29 -4.23 13.23
C PHE A 33 -6.66 -4.47 12.61
N HIS A 34 -7.46 -3.40 12.56
CA HIS A 34 -8.79 -3.42 11.99
C HIS A 34 -8.75 -2.94 10.53
N LEU A 35 -9.29 -3.72 9.61
CA LEU A 35 -9.44 -3.31 8.22
C LEU A 35 -10.67 -2.42 8.10
N VAL A 36 -10.47 -1.11 7.93
CA VAL A 36 -11.55 -0.11 7.82
C VAL A 36 -12.11 -0.05 6.41
N GLY A 37 -11.24 -0.23 5.42
CA GLY A 37 -11.64 -0.14 4.02
C GLY A 37 -10.71 -0.94 3.13
N LEU A 38 -11.29 -1.56 2.11
CA LEU A 38 -10.58 -2.24 1.04
C LEU A 38 -11.25 -1.89 -0.28
N LYS A 39 -10.46 -1.47 -1.25
CA LYS A 39 -10.89 -1.19 -2.62
C LYS A 39 -9.94 -1.85 -3.60
N PHE A 40 -10.49 -2.76 -4.39
CA PHE A 40 -9.80 -3.33 -5.54
C PHE A 40 -10.13 -2.49 -6.77
N MET A 41 -9.12 -1.88 -7.38
CA MET A 41 -9.36 -0.96 -8.49
C MET A 41 -8.21 -0.89 -9.48
N GLN A 42 -8.56 -0.65 -10.74
CA GLN A 42 -7.63 -0.14 -11.73
C GLN A 42 -7.53 1.38 -11.55
N ALA A 43 -6.38 1.89 -11.10
CA ALA A 43 -6.18 3.33 -10.96
C ALA A 43 -5.95 3.97 -12.33
N SER A 44 -6.61 5.10 -12.61
CA SER A 44 -6.33 5.90 -13.80
C SER A 44 -4.96 6.56 -13.69
N GLU A 45 -4.33 6.86 -14.84
CA GLU A 45 -3.05 7.57 -14.83
C GLU A 45 -3.13 8.94 -14.12
N ASP A 46 -4.23 9.66 -14.29
CA ASP A 46 -4.40 10.99 -13.69
C ASP A 46 -4.45 10.91 -12.15
N LEU A 47 -5.18 9.92 -11.62
CA LEU A 47 -5.22 9.65 -10.19
C LEU A 47 -3.83 9.26 -9.65
N LEU A 48 -3.06 8.47 -10.40
CA LEU A 48 -1.71 8.07 -10.01
C LEU A 48 -0.72 9.25 -10.08
N LYS A 49 -0.86 10.14 -11.06
CA LYS A 49 -0.05 11.37 -11.16
C LYS A 49 -0.32 12.32 -10.00
N GLU A 50 -1.59 12.46 -9.61
CA GLU A 50 -1.98 13.23 -8.42
C GLU A 50 -1.44 12.59 -7.13
N HIS A 51 -1.60 11.26 -6.98
CA HIS A 51 -1.13 10.54 -5.80
C HIS A 51 0.40 10.58 -5.62
N TYR A 52 1.16 10.62 -6.72
CA TYR A 52 2.62 10.69 -6.71
C TYR A 52 3.17 12.07 -7.07
N ILE A 53 2.39 13.14 -6.91
CA ILE A 53 2.78 14.50 -7.33
C ILE A 53 4.12 14.95 -6.72
N ASP A 54 4.43 14.53 -5.50
CA ASP A 54 5.69 14.83 -4.81
C ASP A 54 6.92 14.21 -5.50
N LEU A 55 6.70 13.22 -6.36
CA LEU A 55 7.74 12.54 -7.13
C LEU A 55 7.82 13.04 -8.58
N LYS A 56 7.03 14.02 -9.00
CA LYS A 56 6.93 14.49 -10.39
C LYS A 56 8.28 14.88 -11.01
N ASP A 57 9.17 15.46 -10.19
CA ASP A 57 10.47 15.96 -10.63
C ASP A 57 11.55 14.86 -10.69
N ARG A 58 11.21 13.62 -10.31
CA ARG A 58 12.13 12.48 -10.32
C ARG A 58 12.16 11.83 -11.71
N PRO A 59 13.34 11.42 -12.21
CA PRO A 59 13.47 10.87 -13.56
C PRO A 59 12.70 9.56 -13.78
N PHE A 60 12.34 8.85 -12.70
CA PHE A 60 11.57 7.60 -12.75
C PHE A 60 10.05 7.79 -12.62
N PHE A 61 9.53 9.01 -12.48
CA PHE A 61 8.11 9.28 -12.25
C PHE A 61 7.20 8.69 -13.33
N VAL A 62 7.52 8.95 -14.60
CA VAL A 62 6.74 8.44 -15.75
C VAL A 62 6.72 6.91 -15.75
N GLY A 63 7.85 6.27 -15.44
CA GLY A 63 7.95 4.82 -15.31
C GLY A 63 7.10 4.28 -14.16
N LEU A 64 7.11 4.96 -13.02
CA LEU A 64 6.32 4.60 -11.84
C LEU A 64 4.82 4.64 -12.12
N VAL A 65 4.32 5.72 -12.72
CA VAL A 65 2.89 5.87 -13.06
C VAL A 65 2.48 4.78 -14.05
N LYS A 66 3.28 4.55 -15.11
CA LYS A 66 3.00 3.50 -16.11
C LYS A 66 2.98 2.10 -15.49
N TYR A 67 3.92 1.82 -14.59
CA TYR A 67 3.96 0.56 -13.85
C TYR A 67 2.75 0.38 -12.93
N MET A 68 2.37 1.41 -12.16
CA MET A 68 1.19 1.34 -11.30
C MET A 68 -0.11 1.25 -12.10
N HIS A 69 -0.13 1.78 -13.32
CA HIS A 69 -1.27 1.69 -14.24
C HIS A 69 -1.32 0.35 -15.02
N SER A 70 -0.29 -0.50 -14.97
CA SER A 70 -0.25 -1.73 -15.78
C SER A 70 -1.19 -2.84 -15.30
N GLY A 71 -1.78 -2.70 -14.12
CA GLY A 71 -2.70 -3.69 -13.57
C GLY A 71 -3.45 -3.20 -12.33
N PRO A 72 -4.31 -4.03 -11.75
CA PRO A 72 -5.15 -3.64 -10.63
C PRO A 72 -4.34 -3.50 -9.35
N VAL A 73 -4.75 -2.57 -8.49
CA VAL A 73 -4.16 -2.27 -7.19
C VAL A 73 -5.19 -2.60 -6.12
N ALA A 74 -4.74 -3.19 -5.01
CA ALA A 74 -5.56 -3.33 -3.81
C ALA A 74 -5.20 -2.23 -2.82
N ALA A 75 -6.07 -1.23 -2.71
CA ALA A 75 -5.94 -0.13 -1.77
C ALA A 75 -6.67 -0.47 -0.47
N MET A 76 -6.00 -0.36 0.68
CA MET A 76 -6.52 -0.75 1.99
C MET A 76 -6.23 0.32 3.03
N VAL A 77 -7.13 0.48 3.98
CA VAL A 77 -6.96 1.35 5.16
C VAL A 77 -7.03 0.48 6.41
N TRP A 78 -5.99 0.56 7.23
CA TRP A 78 -5.87 -0.17 8.48
C TRP A 78 -5.88 0.77 9.67
N GLU A 79 -6.64 0.42 10.70
CA GLU A 79 -6.73 1.14 11.96
C GLU A 79 -6.10 0.33 13.10
N GLY A 80 -5.37 1.02 13.96
CA GLY A 80 -4.99 0.49 15.26
C GLY A 80 -3.84 1.22 15.91
N LEU A 81 -3.48 0.79 17.11
CA LEU A 81 -2.42 1.43 17.89
C LEU A 81 -1.04 1.19 17.25
N ASN A 82 -0.31 2.26 16.96
CA ASN A 82 1.01 2.23 16.29
C ASN A 82 0.98 1.59 14.89
N VAL A 83 -0.17 1.57 14.20
CA VAL A 83 -0.32 0.87 12.92
C VAL A 83 0.65 1.39 11.86
N VAL A 84 0.94 2.70 11.86
CA VAL A 84 1.89 3.34 10.93
C VAL A 84 3.30 2.77 11.14
N LYS A 85 3.75 2.72 12.39
CA LYS A 85 5.08 2.21 12.77
C LYS A 85 5.21 0.71 12.48
N THR A 86 4.19 -0.07 12.82
CA THR A 86 4.20 -1.51 12.57
C THR A 86 4.15 -1.83 11.07
N ALA A 87 3.35 -1.10 10.29
CA ALA A 87 3.32 -1.25 8.84
C ALA A 87 4.69 -0.97 8.20
N GLY A 88 5.39 0.08 8.66
CA GLY A 88 6.76 0.38 8.22
C GLY A 88 7.77 -0.72 8.58
N CYS A 89 7.65 -1.32 9.76
CA CYS A 89 8.49 -2.45 10.17
C CYS A 89 8.23 -3.72 9.34
N LEU A 90 6.95 -4.00 9.05
CA LEU A 90 6.57 -5.11 8.18
C LEU A 90 7.14 -4.94 6.77
N TRP A 91 7.18 -3.71 6.25
CA TRP A 91 7.79 -3.39 4.96
C TRP A 91 9.32 -3.51 4.97
N GLY A 92 9.99 -3.02 6.02
CA GLY A 92 11.46 -2.96 6.10
C GLY A 92 12.18 -4.28 6.42
N SER A 93 11.46 -5.39 6.62
CA SER A 93 12.04 -6.65 7.13
C SER A 93 12.80 -7.51 6.10
N GLY A 94 13.40 -6.91 5.06
CA GLY A 94 14.45 -7.54 4.25
C GLY A 94 14.06 -8.74 3.35
N ASN A 95 12.82 -9.23 3.37
CA ASN A 95 12.36 -10.21 2.36
C ASN A 95 11.88 -9.47 1.11
N GLY A 96 12.33 -9.91 -0.08
CA GLY A 96 11.92 -9.33 -1.38
C GLY A 96 10.39 -9.25 -1.60
N MET A 97 9.61 -10.04 -0.85
CA MET A 97 8.13 -10.00 -0.84
C MET A 97 7.56 -8.63 -0.41
N TYR A 98 8.33 -7.78 0.27
CA TYR A 98 7.90 -6.46 0.74
C TYR A 98 8.05 -5.36 -0.33
N GLU A 99 8.62 -5.65 -1.49
CA GLU A 99 8.69 -4.68 -2.60
C GLU A 99 7.34 -4.50 -3.31
N HIS A 100 6.39 -5.42 -3.12
CA HIS A 100 5.11 -5.48 -3.85
C HIS A 100 3.96 -4.67 -3.22
N TRP A 101 4.22 -3.92 -2.15
CA TRP A 101 3.24 -3.02 -1.54
C TRP A 101 3.94 -1.85 -0.84
N ARG A 102 3.23 -0.73 -0.68
CA ARG A 102 3.76 0.48 -0.04
C ARG A 102 2.80 0.97 1.04
N CYS A 103 3.36 1.31 2.19
CA CYS A 103 2.70 2.12 3.21
C CYS A 103 2.77 3.59 2.77
N VAL A 104 1.62 4.23 2.61
CA VAL A 104 1.53 5.68 2.42
C VAL A 104 0.87 6.21 3.69
N SER A 105 1.67 6.74 4.60
CA SER A 105 1.13 7.46 5.75
C SER A 105 0.48 8.74 5.23
N SER A 106 -0.84 8.77 5.18
CA SER A 106 -1.63 10.01 5.05
C SER A 106 -1.86 10.60 6.43
#